data_AF-A0A425C0R1-F1
#
_entry.id   AF-A0A425C0R1-F1
#
_cell.length_a   1.000
_cell.length_b   1.000
_cell.length_c   1.000
_cell.angle_alpha   90.00
_cell.angle_beta   90.00
_cell.angle_gamma   90.00
#
_symmetry.space_group_name_H-M   'P 1'
#
loop_
_entity.id
_entity.type
_entity.pdbx_description
1 polymer ?
#
loop_
_entity_poly.entity_id
_entity_poly.type
_entity_poly.pdbx_seq_one_letter_code
_entity_poly.pdbx_strand_id
1 'polypeptide(L)'
;YSLVIFLFALCYRYVSVNDPTCNVGITTIMEAYIFSVETIMTIGYGAPSNDIFYGGCGSMAVILTLESFSGIFLDAVCIGMFFVRFSRATTRACSIIFTNFAVIRRIRGDYYFMFQLAEAHVRCYAVRHEVSGEDGCTEEALFQTHHMRIQQPDDDIGAFLLMALPQVVVSFQK
;
A
#
# COMPACT_ATOMS: atom_id res chain seq x y z
N TYR A 1 -11.45 5.89 14.10
CA TYR A 1 -11.73 5.54 15.52
C TYR A 1 -12.30 6.72 16.28
N SER A 2 -11.51 7.69 16.73
CA SER A 2 -11.98 8.69 17.71
C SER A 2 -13.27 9.44 17.35
N LEU A 3 -13.47 9.83 16.09
CA LEU A 3 -14.72 10.48 15.64
C LEU A 3 -15.93 9.55 15.78
N VAL A 4 -15.80 8.30 15.32
CA VAL A 4 -16.88 7.29 15.37
C VAL A 4 -17.23 6.97 16.82
N ILE A 5 -16.22 6.80 17.67
CA ILE A 5 -16.38 6.62 19.13
C ILE A 5 -17.15 7.79 19.74
N PHE A 6 -16.75 9.02 19.42
CA PHE A 6 -17.42 10.21 19.95
C PHE A 6 -18.87 10.32 19.45
N LEU A 7 -19.17 9.91 18.21
CA LEU A 7 -20.52 9.88 17.66
C LEU A 7 -21.39 8.88 18.43
N PHE A 8 -20.92 7.65 18.64
CA PHE A 8 -21.66 6.64 19.41
C PHE A 8 -21.81 7.03 20.88
N ALA A 9 -20.79 7.66 21.48
CA ALA A 9 -20.88 8.24 22.82
C ALA A 9 -22.02 9.27 22.93
N LEU A 10 -22.19 10.13 21.94
CA LEU A 10 -23.32 11.06 21.88
C LEU A 10 -24.66 10.34 21.73
N CYS A 11 -24.73 9.28 20.91
CA CYS A 11 -25.94 8.45 20.79
C CYS A 11 -26.31 7.78 22.12
N TYR A 12 -25.35 7.22 22.86
CA TYR A 12 -25.58 6.65 24.19
C TYR A 12 -26.04 7.70 25.19
N ARG A 13 -25.42 8.88 25.18
CA ARG A 13 -25.85 10.00 26.02
C ARG A 13 -27.27 10.45 25.67
N TYR A 14 -27.60 10.50 24.38
CA TYR A 14 -28.94 10.87 23.91
C TYR A 14 -30.00 9.88 24.38
N VAL A 15 -29.76 8.56 24.27
CA VAL A 15 -30.68 7.55 24.78
C VAL A 15 -30.79 7.60 26.31
N SER A 16 -29.67 7.77 27.01
CA SER A 16 -29.66 7.92 28.47
C SER A 16 -30.52 9.11 28.97
N VAL A 17 -30.56 10.21 28.21
CA VAL A 17 -31.37 11.41 28.57
C VAL A 17 -32.84 11.25 28.21
N ASN A 18 -33.16 10.68 27.04
CA ASN A 18 -34.53 10.64 26.53
C ASN A 18 -35.33 9.45 27.04
N ASP A 19 -34.69 8.31 27.32
CA ASP A 19 -35.35 7.10 27.80
C ASP A 19 -34.82 6.70 29.19
N PRO A 20 -35.42 7.23 30.28
CA PRO A 20 -35.03 6.85 31.65
C PRO A 20 -35.34 5.38 31.96
N THR A 21 -36.22 4.74 31.19
CA THR A 21 -36.56 3.31 31.28
C THR A 21 -35.41 2.40 30.90
N CYS A 22 -34.48 2.86 30.06
CA CYS A 22 -33.34 2.07 29.59
C CYS A 22 -32.22 1.99 30.63
N ASN A 23 -32.38 2.63 31.80
CA ASN A 23 -31.50 2.56 32.98
C ASN A 23 -29.99 2.45 32.65
N VAL A 24 -29.52 3.33 31.77
CA VAL A 24 -28.18 3.25 31.16
C VAL A 24 -27.07 3.57 32.16
N GLY A 25 -27.38 4.39 33.17
CA GLY A 25 -26.43 4.80 34.21
C GLY A 25 -25.39 5.84 33.76
N ILE A 26 -25.45 6.34 32.52
CA ILE A 26 -24.48 7.32 31.99
C ILE A 26 -24.93 8.75 32.29
N THR A 27 -24.16 9.46 33.12
CA THR A 27 -24.46 10.82 33.57
C THR A 27 -23.63 11.87 32.85
N THR A 28 -22.34 11.60 32.63
CA THR A 28 -21.40 12.54 32.01
C THR A 28 -21.06 12.15 30.57
N ILE A 29 -20.60 13.12 29.77
CA ILE A 29 -20.15 12.85 28.39
C ILE A 29 -18.88 11.98 28.37
N MET A 30 -18.04 12.10 29.40
CA MET A 30 -16.83 11.30 29.53
C MET A 30 -17.15 9.84 29.85
N GLU A 31 -18.14 9.57 30.71
CA GLU A 31 -18.65 8.21 30.92
C GLU A 31 -19.19 7.61 29.63
N ALA A 32 -19.95 8.38 28.85
CA ALA A 32 -20.46 7.92 27.55
C ALA A 32 -19.34 7.60 26.56
N TYR A 33 -18.28 8.41 26.56
CA TYR A 33 -17.11 8.19 25.73
C TYR A 33 -16.33 6.95 26.13
N ILE A 34 -16.07 6.78 27.44
CA ILE A 34 -15.40 5.59 27.97
C ILE A 34 -16.22 4.34 27.65
N PHE A 35 -17.54 4.37 27.83
CA PHE A 35 -18.42 3.25 27.50
C PHE A 35 -18.38 2.89 26.00
N SER A 36 -18.38 3.88 25.11
CA SER A 36 -18.22 3.64 23.67
C SER A 36 -16.84 3.06 23.33
N VAL A 37 -15.76 3.56 23.95
CA VAL A 37 -14.40 2.98 23.79
C VAL A 37 -14.37 1.52 24.23
N GLU A 38 -14.95 1.21 25.39
CA GLU A 38 -14.98 -0.15 25.91
C GLU A 38 -15.75 -1.11 25.01
N THR A 39 -16.85 -0.63 24.42
CA THR A 39 -17.72 -1.42 23.55
C THR A 39 -17.07 -1.68 22.20
N ILE A 40 -16.66 -0.62 21.49
CA ILE A 40 -16.09 -0.74 20.14
C ILE A 40 -14.73 -1.45 20.12
N MET A 41 -13.92 -1.29 21.18
CA MET A 41 -12.63 -1.96 21.34
C MET A 41 -12.77 -3.34 21.99
N THR A 42 -13.99 -3.75 22.35
CA THR A 42 -14.28 -5.04 22.99
C THR A 42 -13.53 -5.26 24.32
N ILE A 43 -13.27 -4.18 25.07
CA ILE A 43 -12.64 -4.24 26.40
C ILE A 43 -13.65 -4.76 27.43
N GLY A 44 -14.86 -4.20 27.42
CA GLY A 44 -16.01 -4.67 28.20
C GLY A 44 -15.80 -4.71 29.72
N TYR A 45 -15.52 -3.56 30.37
CA TYR A 45 -15.39 -3.54 31.84
C TYR A 45 -16.72 -3.74 32.58
N GLY A 46 -17.86 -3.51 31.91
CA GLY A 46 -19.18 -3.81 32.42
C GLY A 46 -20.22 -2.77 32.05
N ALA A 47 -21.48 -3.00 32.41
CA ALA A 47 -22.52 -1.99 32.28
C ALA A 47 -22.27 -0.85 33.31
N PRO A 48 -22.44 0.43 32.93
CA PRO A 48 -22.35 1.55 33.88
C PRO A 48 -23.40 1.47 35.00
N SER A 49 -24.49 0.76 34.75
CA SER A 49 -25.59 0.45 35.66
C SER A 49 -25.50 -0.98 36.22
N ASN A 50 -26.16 -1.24 37.36
CA ASN A 50 -26.31 -2.59 37.93
C ASN A 50 -27.21 -3.53 37.08
N ASP A 51 -27.70 -3.05 35.93
CA ASP A 51 -28.50 -3.82 34.98
C ASP A 51 -27.75 -3.91 33.65
N ILE A 52 -27.36 -5.13 33.30
CA ILE A 52 -26.61 -5.48 32.06
C ILE A 52 -27.53 -5.47 30.84
N PHE A 53 -28.85 -5.59 31.04
CA PHE A 53 -29.83 -5.62 29.96
C PHE A 53 -30.45 -4.24 29.70
N TYR A 54 -30.00 -3.19 30.39
CA TYR A 54 -30.45 -1.81 30.20
C TYR A 54 -31.98 -1.69 30.17
N GLY A 55 -32.67 -2.32 31.14
CA GLY A 55 -34.13 -2.32 31.22
C GLY A 55 -34.86 -3.05 30.08
N GLY A 56 -34.17 -3.90 29.31
CA GLY A 56 -34.74 -4.58 28.13
C GLY A 56 -34.98 -3.64 26.95
N CYS A 57 -34.25 -2.53 26.91
CA CYS A 57 -34.47 -1.46 25.96
C CYS A 57 -33.92 -1.79 24.56
N GLY A 58 -34.81 -1.85 23.56
CA GLY A 58 -34.46 -2.16 22.18
C GLY A 58 -33.57 -1.10 21.51
N SER A 59 -33.69 0.17 21.88
CA SER A 59 -32.85 1.24 21.31
C SER A 59 -31.37 1.04 21.67
N MET A 60 -31.08 0.58 22.89
CA MET A 60 -29.72 0.24 23.28
C MET A 60 -29.16 -0.94 22.51
N ALA A 61 -29.93 -2.01 22.33
CA ALA A 61 -29.51 -3.16 21.54
C ALA A 61 -29.18 -2.76 20.09
N VAL A 62 -29.96 -1.86 19.49
CA VAL A 62 -29.70 -1.35 18.13
C VAL A 62 -28.42 -0.52 18.06
N ILE A 63 -28.17 0.36 19.03
CA ILE A 63 -26.95 1.19 19.02
C ILE A 63 -25.71 0.33 19.25
N LEU A 64 -25.74 -0.60 20.22
CA LEU A 64 -24.66 -1.55 20.51
C LEU A 64 -24.29 -2.40 19.28
N THR A 65 -25.29 -2.89 18.56
CA THR A 65 -25.07 -3.70 17.36
C THR A 65 -24.49 -2.86 16.21
N LEU A 66 -25.01 -1.66 15.97
CA LEU A 66 -24.47 -0.74 14.97
C LEU A 66 -23.04 -0.30 15.28
N GLU A 67 -22.73 -0.01 16.55
CA GLU A 67 -21.37 0.31 16.97
C GLU A 67 -20.42 -0.87 16.69
N SER A 68 -20.83 -2.08 17.05
CA SER A 68 -20.05 -3.31 16.80
C SER A 68 -19.75 -3.52 15.32
N PHE A 69 -20.74 -3.34 14.44
CA PHE A 69 -20.54 -3.43 12.99
C PHE A 69 -19.57 -2.35 12.48
N SER A 70 -19.69 -1.12 12.99
CA SER A 70 -18.79 -0.03 12.62
C SER A 70 -17.35 -0.29 13.06
N GLY A 71 -17.15 -0.89 14.25
CA GLY A 71 -15.85 -1.29 14.77
C GLY A 71 -15.16 -2.31 13.86
N ILE A 72 -15.87 -3.39 13.52
CA ILE A 72 -15.37 -4.44 12.61
C ILE A 72 -14.99 -3.85 11.24
N PHE A 73 -15.82 -2.95 10.71
CA PHE A 73 -15.54 -2.30 9.42
C PHE A 73 -14.27 -1.43 9.48
N LEU A 74 -14.10 -0.63 10.54
CA LEU A 74 -12.91 0.19 10.73
C LEU A 74 -11.65 -0.67 10.90
N ASP A 75 -11.73 -1.76 11.68
CA ASP A 75 -10.62 -2.69 11.87
C ASP A 75 -10.20 -3.31 10.54
N ALA A 76 -11.16 -3.77 9.74
CA ALA A 76 -10.90 -4.35 8.43
C ALA A 76 -10.21 -3.35 7.49
N VAL A 77 -10.65 -2.10 7.46
CA VAL A 77 -10.04 -1.03 6.66
C VAL A 77 -8.63 -0.73 7.15
N CYS A 78 -8.42 -0.56 8.45
CA CYS A 78 -7.11 -0.23 9.00
C CYS A 78 -6.10 -1.36 8.77
N ILE A 79 -6.46 -2.61 9.08
CA ILE A 79 -5.63 -3.78 8.82
C ILE A 79 -5.34 -3.90 7.31
N GLY A 80 -6.34 -3.69 6.46
CA GLY A 80 -6.17 -3.70 5.00
C GLY A 80 -5.18 -2.63 4.51
N MET A 81 -5.25 -1.41 5.03
CA MET A 81 -4.32 -0.33 4.69
C MET A 81 -2.89 -0.66 5.13
N PHE A 82 -2.70 -1.18 6.35
CA PHE A 82 -1.39 -1.61 6.82
C PHE A 82 -0.86 -2.78 5.99
N PHE A 83 -1.71 -3.75 5.67
CA PHE A 83 -1.37 -4.89 4.84
C PHE A 83 -0.89 -4.43 3.46
N VAL A 84 -1.59 -3.51 2.80
CA VAL A 84 -1.15 -2.95 1.49
C VAL A 84 0.21 -2.27 1.60
N ARG A 85 0.49 -1.58 2.72
CA ARG A 85 1.79 -0.92 2.91
C ARG A 85 2.92 -1.92 3.15
N PHE A 86 2.69 -2.98 3.91
CA PHE A 86 3.68 -4.04 4.13
C PHE A 86 3.82 -5.00 2.95
N SER A 87 2.75 -5.22 2.19
CA SER A 87 2.76 -6.07 0.99
C SER A 87 3.42 -5.39 -0.20
N ARG A 88 3.56 -4.06 -0.19
CA ARG A 88 4.32 -3.34 -1.21
C ARG A 88 5.77 -3.81 -1.19
N ALA A 89 6.10 -4.63 -2.17
CA ALA A 89 7.41 -5.22 -2.39
C ALA A 89 8.42 -4.19 -2.94
N THR A 90 8.52 -3.00 -2.34
CA THR A 90 9.55 -2.00 -2.71
C THR A 90 10.97 -2.52 -2.42
N THR A 91 11.10 -3.56 -1.59
CA THR A 91 12.35 -4.27 -1.34
C THR A 91 12.82 -5.14 -2.50
N ARG A 92 11.98 -5.45 -3.51
CA ARG A 92 12.43 -6.19 -4.70
C ARG A 92 13.49 -5.42 -5.49
N ALA A 93 13.44 -4.09 -5.48
CA ALA A 93 14.47 -3.28 -6.13
C ALA A 93 15.84 -3.43 -5.47
N CYS A 94 15.90 -3.70 -4.15
CA CYS A 94 17.17 -3.96 -3.45
C CYS A 94 17.76 -5.34 -3.72
N SER A 95 16.95 -6.31 -4.16
CA SER A 95 17.45 -7.63 -4.57
C SER A 95 17.98 -7.67 -6.01
N ILE A 96 17.79 -6.61 -6.79
CA ILE A 96 18.32 -6.52 -8.14
C ILE A 96 19.77 -6.04 -8.04
N ILE A 97 20.70 -6.92 -8.41
CA ILE A 97 22.14 -6.64 -8.44
C ILE A 97 22.56 -6.50 -9.89
N PHE A 98 23.30 -5.42 -10.19
CA PHE A 98 23.91 -5.15 -11.50
C PHE A 98 25.44 -5.19 -11.39
N THR A 99 26.11 -5.54 -12.48
CA THR A 99 27.56 -5.39 -12.57
C THR A 99 27.98 -3.92 -12.62
N ASN A 100 29.06 -3.58 -11.92
CA ASN A 100 29.65 -2.22 -11.93
C ASN A 100 30.19 -1.80 -13.31
N PHE A 101 30.52 -2.78 -14.17
CA PHE A 101 31.11 -2.52 -15.48
C PHE A 101 30.31 -3.26 -16.55
N ALA A 102 30.03 -2.56 -17.65
CA ALA A 102 29.57 -3.15 -18.89
C ALA A 102 30.74 -3.27 -19.87
N VAL A 103 30.73 -4.29 -20.71
CA VAL A 103 31.81 -4.58 -21.66
C VAL A 103 31.28 -4.62 -23.08
N ILE A 104 32.06 -4.07 -24.01
CA ILE A 104 31.81 -4.19 -25.45
C ILE A 104 32.81 -5.20 -26.00
N ARG A 105 32.31 -6.27 -26.65
CA ARG A 105 33.15 -7.29 -27.28
C ARG A 105 32.80 -7.43 -28.74
N ARG A 106 33.83 -7.60 -29.58
CA ARG A 106 33.64 -7.98 -30.98
C ARG A 106 33.58 -9.50 -31.11
N ILE A 107 32.50 -10.05 -31.68
CA ILE A 107 32.32 -11.48 -31.93
C ILE A 107 31.92 -11.64 -33.39
N ARG A 108 32.67 -12.45 -34.17
CA ARG A 108 32.37 -12.74 -35.59
C ARG A 108 32.21 -11.51 -36.50
N GLY A 109 32.84 -10.38 -36.14
CA GLY A 109 32.82 -9.16 -36.93
C GLY A 109 31.95 -8.05 -36.33
N ASP A 110 30.96 -8.42 -35.51
CA ASP A 110 29.98 -7.50 -34.94
C ASP A 110 30.27 -7.14 -33.47
N TYR A 111 29.75 -6.00 -33.01
CA TYR A 111 29.92 -5.50 -31.65
C TYR A 111 28.72 -5.86 -30.76
N TYR A 112 29.04 -6.43 -29.60
CA TYR A 112 28.06 -6.84 -28.59
C TYR A 112 28.30 -6.07 -27.30
N PHE A 113 27.25 -5.43 -26.79
CA PHE A 113 27.24 -4.77 -25.48
C PHE A 113 26.71 -5.74 -24.43
N MET A 114 27.49 -5.99 -23.38
CA MET A 114 27.18 -7.03 -22.38
C MET A 114 27.34 -6.51 -20.96
N PHE A 115 26.43 -6.93 -20.08
CA PHE A 115 26.45 -6.67 -18.64
C PHE A 115 25.80 -7.85 -17.91
N GLN A 116 26.05 -8.03 -16.60
CA GLN A 116 25.37 -9.08 -15.84
C GLN A 116 24.39 -8.48 -14.85
N LEU A 117 23.26 -9.16 -14.67
CA LEU A 117 22.29 -8.81 -13.66
C LEU A 117 21.53 -10.04 -13.16
N ALA A 118 20.86 -9.88 -12.02
CA ALA A 118 19.97 -10.88 -11.44
C ALA A 118 18.54 -10.30 -11.32
N GLU A 119 17.76 -10.42 -12.40
CA GLU A 119 16.35 -9.99 -12.49
C GLU A 119 15.64 -10.85 -13.53
N ALA A 120 14.34 -11.12 -13.36
CA ALA A 120 13.58 -12.01 -14.25
C ALA A 120 13.30 -11.39 -15.63
N HIS A 121 13.21 -10.06 -15.71
CA HIS A 121 12.83 -9.35 -16.93
C HIS A 121 13.57 -8.02 -16.99
N VAL A 122 14.15 -7.73 -18.16
CA VAL A 122 15.11 -6.64 -18.34
C VAL A 122 14.66 -5.83 -19.55
N ARG A 123 14.71 -4.50 -19.44
CA ARG A 123 14.55 -3.61 -20.58
C ARG A 123 15.72 -2.64 -20.61
N CYS A 124 16.31 -2.46 -21.79
CA CYS A 124 17.48 -1.64 -21.95
C CYS A 124 17.17 -0.42 -22.84
N TYR A 125 17.52 0.77 -22.35
CA TYR A 125 17.33 2.03 -23.08
C TYR A 125 18.65 2.79 -23.16
N ALA A 126 19.01 3.23 -24.35
CA ALA A 126 20.09 4.19 -24.55
C ALA A 126 19.50 5.59 -24.44
N VAL A 127 20.00 6.38 -23.49
CA VAL A 127 19.63 7.80 -23.35
C VAL A 127 20.74 8.62 -23.98
N ARG A 128 20.42 9.35 -25.05
CA ARG A 128 21.36 10.23 -25.74
C ARG A 128 20.87 11.67 -25.63
N HIS A 129 21.81 12.57 -25.32
CA HIS A 129 21.58 14.00 -25.47
C HIS A 129 21.99 14.39 -26.89
N GLU A 130 21.03 14.73 -27.72
CA GLU A 130 21.29 15.23 -29.07
C GLU A 130 21.30 16.77 -29.02
N VAL A 131 22.41 17.39 -29.42
CA VAL A 131 22.43 18.84 -29.61
C VAL A 131 22.24 19.07 -31.10
N SER A 132 21.00 19.38 -31.51
CA SER A 132 20.72 19.77 -32.89
C SER A 132 21.25 21.17 -33.12
N GLY A 133 22.38 21.29 -33.80
CA GLY A 133 23.02 22.57 -34.09
C GLY A 133 23.25 22.71 -35.57
N GLU A 134 22.24 23.14 -36.32
CA GLU A 134 22.42 23.58 -37.71
C GLU A 134 22.03 25.03 -37.98
N ASP A 135 21.39 25.75 -37.04
CA ASP A 135 21.03 27.16 -37.23
C ASP A 135 20.97 27.95 -35.92
N GLY A 136 22.09 28.25 -35.24
CA GLY A 136 22.28 29.36 -34.27
C GLY A 136 21.29 29.55 -33.09
N CYS A 137 20.25 28.74 -32.98
CA CYS A 137 19.19 28.73 -32.01
C CYS A 137 19.39 27.46 -31.22
N THR A 138 19.84 27.60 -29.97
CA THR A 138 20.02 26.49 -29.04
C THR A 138 18.65 25.91 -28.68
N GLU A 139 18.08 25.05 -29.53
CA GLU A 139 17.06 24.12 -29.07
C GLU A 139 17.79 23.04 -28.26
N GLU A 140 17.76 23.18 -26.93
CA GLU A 140 18.16 22.13 -26.01
C GLU A 140 17.27 20.91 -26.27
N ALA A 141 17.73 19.95 -27.08
CA ALA A 141 16.92 18.78 -27.34
C ALA A 141 16.80 17.96 -26.04
N LEU A 142 15.56 17.63 -25.71
CA LEU A 142 15.18 16.75 -24.61
C LEU A 142 15.94 15.42 -24.68
N PHE A 143 16.25 14.83 -23.53
CA PHE A 143 16.86 13.49 -23.44
C PHE A 143 16.07 12.48 -24.28
N GLN A 144 16.64 12.03 -25.40
CA GLN A 144 15.98 11.07 -26.27
C GLN A 144 16.33 9.66 -25.81
N THR A 145 15.30 8.83 -25.62
CA THR A 145 15.45 7.44 -25.21
C THR A 145 15.24 6.53 -26.41
N HIS A 146 16.25 5.70 -26.72
CA HIS A 146 16.17 4.68 -27.75
C HIS A 146 16.14 3.30 -27.10
N HIS A 147 15.11 2.50 -27.41
CA HIS A 147 15.03 1.13 -26.93
C HIS A 147 16.13 0.29 -27.58
N MET A 148 16.96 -0.36 -26.76
CA MET A 148 17.99 -1.29 -27.25
C MET A 148 17.42 -2.70 -27.26
N ARG A 149 17.69 -3.45 -28.33
CA ARG A 149 17.21 -4.83 -28.47
C ARG A 149 18.17 -5.80 -27.78
N ILE A 150 17.64 -6.62 -26.88
CA ILE A 150 18.39 -7.67 -26.19
C ILE A 150 18.23 -8.99 -26.95
N GLN A 151 19.35 -9.68 -27.21
CA GLN A 151 19.36 -11.01 -27.83
C GLN A 151 19.35 -12.14 -26.80
N GLN A 152 19.89 -11.87 -25.60
CA GLN A 152 19.91 -12.84 -24.51
C GLN A 152 19.61 -12.12 -23.18
N PRO A 153 18.49 -12.42 -22.50
CA PRO A 153 17.38 -13.26 -22.99
C PRO A 153 16.75 -12.63 -24.25
N ASP A 154 16.13 -13.44 -25.11
CA ASP A 154 15.52 -12.91 -26.34
C ASP A 154 14.23 -12.16 -26.01
N ASP A 155 14.24 -10.84 -26.23
CA ASP A 155 13.11 -9.96 -25.98
C ASP A 155 11.91 -10.27 -26.89
N ASP A 156 12.13 -10.76 -28.11
CA ASP A 156 11.05 -11.05 -29.08
C ASP A 156 10.16 -12.21 -28.61
N ILE A 157 10.75 -13.14 -27.86
CA ILE A 157 10.08 -14.34 -27.34
C ILE A 157 9.55 -14.09 -25.92
N GLY A 158 9.88 -12.93 -25.32
CA GLY A 158 9.57 -12.63 -23.92
C GLY A 158 10.24 -13.59 -22.96
N ALA A 159 11.45 -14.06 -23.30
CA ALA A 159 12.14 -15.05 -22.50
C ALA A 159 12.52 -14.49 -21.12
N PHE A 160 12.26 -15.27 -20.06
CA PHE A 160 12.61 -14.88 -18.70
C PHE A 160 14.01 -15.36 -18.31
N LEU A 161 14.70 -14.55 -17.52
CA LEU A 161 15.95 -14.94 -16.88
C LEU A 161 15.66 -15.76 -15.61
N LEU A 162 16.43 -16.82 -15.41
CA LEU A 162 16.32 -17.70 -14.26
C LEU A 162 17.13 -17.09 -13.11
N MET A 163 16.43 -16.49 -12.14
CA MET A 163 17.03 -15.70 -11.04
C MET A 163 17.82 -16.51 -10.00
N ALA A 164 18.21 -17.75 -10.29
CA ALA A 164 19.04 -18.56 -9.41
C ALA A 164 20.54 -18.19 -9.50
N LEU A 165 20.96 -17.62 -10.63
CA LEU A 165 22.35 -17.27 -10.92
C LEU A 165 22.41 -15.92 -11.64
N PRO A 166 23.48 -15.12 -11.47
CA PRO A 166 23.72 -13.95 -12.30
C PRO A 166 23.79 -14.36 -13.77
N GLN A 167 23.00 -13.71 -14.63
CA GLN A 167 22.96 -14.01 -16.07
C GLN A 167 23.55 -12.86 -16.88
N VAL A 168 24.24 -13.20 -17.96
CA VAL A 168 24.81 -12.22 -18.89
C VAL A 168 23.71 -11.76 -19.84
N VAL A 169 23.45 -10.46 -19.85
CA VAL A 169 22.56 -9.81 -20.80
C VAL A 169 23.37 -9.31 -21.98
N VAL A 170 22.90 -9.60 -23.20
CA VAL A 170 23.60 -9.28 -24.44
C VAL A 170 22.71 -8.45 -25.35
N SER A 171 23.17 -7.24 -25.66
CA SER A 171 22.54 -6.35 -26.64
C SER A 171 23.39 -6.26 -27.90
N PHE A 172 22.72 -6.32 -29.05
CA PHE A 172 23.36 -6.17 -30.35
C PHE A 172 23.15 -4.74 -30.87
N GLN A 173 24.24 -4.04 -31.12
CA GLN A 173 24.19 -2.73 -31.75
C GLN A 173 24.41 -2.92 -33.26
N LYS A 174 23.37 -2.62 -34.04
CA LYS A 174 23.45 -2.56 -35.51
C LYS A 174 23.50 -1.11 -35.97
#